data_AF-A0A2N9LWR7-F1
#
_entry.id   AF-A0A2N9LWR7-F1
#
_cell.length_a   1.000
_cell.length_b   1.000
_cell.length_c   1.000
_cell.angle_alpha   90.00
_cell.angle_beta   90.00
_cell.angle_gamma   90.00
#
_symmetry.space_group_name_H-M   'P 1'
#
loop_
_entity.id
_entity.type
_entity.pdbx_description
1 polymer ?
#
loop_
_entity_poly.entity_id
_entity_poly.type
_entity_poly.pdbx_seq_one_letter_code
_entity_poly.pdbx_strand_id
1 'polypeptide(L)'
;MAAESVQDRFFQFGVAAWTVPAGAAEFLLEHHVTGPMFNTYEQGGYLIWRLWPRERVFIDGRSLSETVYRDYHQILFNAGSYADQVAGPREELLNRYGVEVVVMNTMDYVSGVLYPLAIALANPVNKEWELVYDDSKSVVFLRHPPPGIAVLSNKLGRVLRHMDRECTAYIENSPDTPLCARTLARYWMSNEVKDEARHMLVLYLSHARGRDEPAERMLKELDAGPPFSNRR
;
A
#
# COMPACT_ATOMS: atom_id res chain seq x y z
N MET A 1 -26.78 19.84 37.31
CA MET A 1 -26.10 18.53 37.39
C MET A 1 -26.45 17.77 36.13
N ALA A 2 -25.58 17.83 35.12
CA ALA A 2 -25.75 17.07 33.88
C ALA A 2 -24.99 15.75 34.04
N ALA A 3 -25.69 14.64 33.88
CA ALA A 3 -25.09 13.32 33.84
C ALA A 3 -24.40 13.15 32.48
N GLU A 4 -23.08 13.06 32.47
CA GLU A 4 -22.32 12.57 31.32
C GLU A 4 -22.66 11.10 31.12
N SER A 5 -23.31 10.78 30.00
CA SER A 5 -23.44 9.41 29.55
C SER A 5 -22.08 8.92 29.09
N VAL A 6 -21.42 8.11 29.91
CA VAL A 6 -20.32 7.26 29.46
C VAL A 6 -20.88 6.36 28.37
N GLN A 7 -20.50 6.63 27.14
CA GLN A 7 -20.93 5.83 25.99
C GLN A 7 -20.18 4.50 26.09
N ASP A 8 -20.91 3.48 26.56
CA ASP A 8 -20.43 2.10 26.68
C ASP A 8 -19.75 1.68 25.37
N ARG A 9 -18.43 1.45 25.43
CA ARG A 9 -17.68 0.84 24.33
C ARG A 9 -18.03 -0.65 24.28
N PHE A 10 -19.13 -0.97 23.63
CA PHE A 10 -19.48 -2.33 23.28
C PHE A 10 -18.35 -2.94 22.42
N PHE A 11 -17.87 -4.11 22.81
CA PHE A 11 -17.00 -4.95 21.98
C PHE A 11 -17.73 -5.25 20.66
N GLN A 12 -17.33 -4.58 19.58
CA GLN A 12 -17.84 -4.90 18.26
C GLN A 12 -17.08 -6.11 17.71
N PHE A 13 -17.78 -7.24 17.62
CA PHE A 13 -17.30 -8.43 16.90
C PHE A 13 -17.48 -8.19 15.40
N GLY A 14 -16.51 -7.55 14.78
CA GLY A 14 -16.47 -7.31 13.35
C GLY A 14 -15.04 -7.18 12.88
N VAL A 15 -14.77 -7.58 11.64
CA VAL A 15 -13.50 -7.24 11.00
C VAL A 15 -13.46 -5.72 10.88
N ALA A 16 -12.31 -5.12 11.20
CA ALA A 16 -12.05 -3.71 10.92
C ALA A 16 -12.22 -3.47 9.40
N ALA A 17 -13.37 -2.96 8.98
CA ALA A 17 -13.69 -2.81 7.55
C ALA A 17 -12.67 -1.94 6.79
N TRP A 18 -11.92 -1.11 7.52
CA TRP A 18 -10.85 -0.29 6.99
C TRP A 18 -9.56 -1.05 6.67
N THR A 19 -9.38 -2.29 7.15
CA THR A 19 -8.18 -3.13 6.89
C THR A 19 -8.36 -4.15 5.78
N VAL A 20 -9.58 -4.33 5.25
CA VAL A 20 -9.87 -5.39 4.27
C VAL A 20 -10.11 -4.86 2.86
N PRO A 21 -9.72 -5.62 1.82
CA PRO A 21 -9.86 -5.22 0.42
C PRO A 21 -11.28 -5.51 -0.12
N ALA A 22 -12.31 -5.04 0.59
CA ALA A 22 -13.70 -5.33 0.23
C ALA A 22 -14.07 -4.80 -1.16
N GLY A 23 -13.64 -3.57 -1.47
CA GLY A 23 -13.91 -2.94 -2.76
C GLY A 23 -13.18 -3.63 -3.92
N ALA A 24 -11.90 -4.01 -3.74
CA ALA A 24 -11.18 -4.80 -4.73
C ALA A 24 -11.81 -6.18 -4.94
N ALA A 25 -12.24 -6.87 -3.87
CA ALA A 25 -12.92 -8.15 -4.00
C ALA A 25 -14.24 -8.05 -4.77
N GLU A 26 -15.03 -6.99 -4.54
CA GLU A 26 -16.26 -6.74 -5.30
C GLU A 26 -15.96 -6.45 -6.77
N PHE A 27 -14.95 -5.61 -7.04
CA PHE A 27 -14.50 -5.33 -8.40
C PHE A 27 -14.13 -6.62 -9.17
N LEU A 28 -13.39 -7.53 -8.54
CA LEU A 28 -13.03 -8.82 -9.17
C LEU A 28 -14.26 -9.68 -9.48
N LEU A 29 -15.27 -9.70 -8.58
CA LEU A 29 -16.50 -10.46 -8.77
C LEU A 29 -17.38 -9.85 -9.88
N GLU A 30 -17.59 -8.54 -9.87
CA GLU A 30 -18.40 -7.83 -10.85
C GLU A 30 -17.85 -7.98 -12.27
N HIS A 31 -16.53 -7.87 -12.40
CA HIS A 31 -15.84 -7.98 -13.69
C HIS A 31 -15.45 -9.42 -14.07
N HIS A 32 -15.81 -10.42 -13.25
CA HIS A 32 -15.49 -11.83 -13.48
C HIS A 32 -13.99 -12.05 -13.75
N VAL A 33 -13.14 -11.33 -13.03
CA VAL A 33 -11.69 -11.45 -13.16
C VAL A 33 -11.26 -12.79 -12.57
N THR A 34 -10.59 -13.60 -13.39
CA THR A 34 -10.06 -14.90 -12.98
C THR A 34 -8.59 -15.03 -13.36
N GLY A 35 -7.78 -15.67 -12.51
CA GLY A 35 -6.40 -15.99 -12.85
C GLY A 35 -5.52 -16.17 -11.61
N PRO A 36 -4.29 -16.69 -11.74
CA PRO A 36 -3.40 -16.82 -10.59
C PRO A 36 -3.14 -15.45 -9.98
N MET A 37 -3.63 -15.27 -8.75
CA MET A 37 -3.55 -14.01 -8.04
C MET A 37 -2.32 -13.98 -7.14
N PHE A 38 -1.66 -12.83 -7.10
CA PHE A 38 -0.78 -12.42 -6.01
C PHE A 38 -1.55 -11.45 -5.10
N ASN A 39 -1.55 -11.72 -3.80
CA ASN A 39 -2.10 -10.80 -2.82
C ASN A 39 -1.14 -10.62 -1.64
N THR A 40 -1.28 -9.50 -0.93
CA THR A 40 -0.57 -9.28 0.33
C THR A 40 -1.09 -10.20 1.44
N TYR A 41 -0.19 -10.54 2.35
CA TYR A 41 -0.42 -11.44 3.48
C TYR A 41 -1.62 -11.02 4.33
N GLU A 42 -1.73 -9.71 4.60
CA GLU A 42 -2.78 -9.10 5.42
C GLU A 42 -4.16 -9.21 4.75
N GLN A 43 -4.19 -9.18 3.42
CA GLN A 43 -5.41 -9.20 2.62
C GLN A 43 -5.93 -10.63 2.35
N GLY A 44 -5.06 -11.64 2.46
CA GLY A 44 -5.36 -13.01 2.05
C GLY A 44 -6.53 -13.65 2.78
N GLY A 45 -6.65 -13.42 4.09
CA GLY A 45 -7.73 -14.00 4.89
C GLY A 45 -9.12 -13.53 4.48
N TYR A 46 -9.26 -12.27 4.07
CA TYR A 46 -10.53 -11.74 3.57
C TYR A 46 -10.79 -12.21 2.14
N LEU A 47 -9.77 -12.14 1.27
CA LEU A 47 -9.90 -12.53 -0.14
C LEU A 47 -10.28 -14.02 -0.29
N ILE A 48 -9.69 -14.92 0.51
CA ILE A 48 -10.08 -16.33 0.49
C ILE A 48 -11.53 -16.53 0.94
N TRP A 49 -12.00 -15.81 1.95
CA TRP A 49 -13.39 -15.90 2.40
C TRP A 49 -14.37 -15.39 1.32
N ARG A 50 -14.05 -14.27 0.67
CA ARG A 50 -14.96 -13.61 -0.27
C ARG A 50 -14.97 -14.24 -1.67
N LEU A 51 -13.83 -14.74 -2.14
CA LEU A 51 -13.65 -15.17 -3.54
C LEU A 51 -13.64 -16.70 -3.73
N TRP A 52 -13.50 -17.49 -2.66
CA TRP A 52 -13.57 -18.94 -2.76
C TRP A 52 -14.98 -19.41 -3.15
N PRO A 53 -15.14 -20.44 -4.01
CA PRO A 53 -14.09 -21.28 -4.63
C PRO A 53 -13.56 -20.79 -5.98
N ARG A 54 -13.95 -19.60 -6.43
CA ARG A 54 -13.60 -19.09 -7.76
C ARG A 54 -12.12 -18.75 -7.87
N GLU A 55 -11.60 -17.99 -6.92
CA GLU A 55 -10.19 -17.57 -6.91
C GLU A 55 -9.42 -18.20 -5.75
N ARG A 56 -8.11 -18.37 -5.97
CA ARG A 56 -7.16 -18.80 -4.96
C ARG A 56 -6.24 -17.64 -4.59
N VAL A 57 -6.04 -17.45 -3.30
CA VAL A 57 -5.06 -16.49 -2.78
C VAL A 57 -3.65 -17.06 -2.89
N PHE A 58 -2.66 -16.18 -3.06
CA PHE A 58 -1.25 -16.54 -3.05
C PHE A 58 -0.80 -16.94 -1.64
N ILE A 59 -1.22 -16.14 -0.67
CA ILE A 59 -0.84 -16.29 0.74
C ILE A 59 -1.94 -15.71 1.63
N ASP A 60 -2.03 -16.19 2.86
CA ASP A 60 -2.87 -15.64 3.92
C ASP A 60 -2.20 -15.80 5.29
N GLY A 61 -2.88 -15.30 6.32
CA GLY A 61 -2.47 -15.28 7.74
C GLY A 61 -1.86 -16.58 8.28
N ARG A 62 -2.12 -17.73 7.68
CA ARG A 62 -1.61 -19.03 8.14
C ARG A 62 -0.17 -19.31 7.73
N SER A 63 0.35 -18.69 6.66
CA SER A 63 1.73 -18.89 6.14
C SER A 63 2.21 -20.35 6.18
N LEU A 64 1.44 -21.26 5.57
CA LEU A 64 1.67 -22.71 5.70
C LEU A 64 2.91 -23.24 4.95
N SER A 65 3.58 -22.41 4.16
CA SER A 65 4.78 -22.78 3.40
C SER A 65 5.85 -21.70 3.54
N GLU A 66 6.99 -22.08 4.12
CA GLU A 66 8.16 -21.19 4.26
C GLU A 66 8.71 -20.74 2.90
N THR A 67 8.75 -21.65 1.92
CA THR A 67 9.19 -21.33 0.56
C THR A 67 8.30 -20.27 -0.07
N VAL A 68 6.98 -20.43 0.00
CA VAL A 68 6.04 -19.44 -0.55
C VAL A 68 6.13 -18.12 0.21
N TYR A 69 6.29 -18.16 1.53
CA TYR A 69 6.47 -16.95 2.33
C TYR A 69 7.76 -16.19 1.96
N ARG A 70 8.86 -16.89 1.71
CA ARG A 70 10.10 -16.26 1.22
C ARG A 70 9.92 -15.66 -0.17
N ASP A 71 9.30 -16.41 -1.08
CA ASP A 71 9.06 -15.95 -2.45
C ASP A 71 8.09 -14.75 -2.46
N TYR A 72 7.09 -14.72 -1.58
CA TYR A 72 6.22 -13.57 -1.33
C TYR A 72 7.02 -12.31 -1.00
N HIS A 73 7.94 -12.39 -0.04
CA HIS A 73 8.82 -11.28 0.32
C HIS A 73 9.72 -10.84 -0.84
N GLN A 74 10.24 -11.81 -1.60
CA GLN A 74 11.07 -11.51 -2.77
C GLN A 74 10.27 -10.80 -3.87
N ILE A 75 9.02 -11.17 -4.11
CA ILE A 75 8.11 -10.47 -5.02
C ILE A 75 7.82 -9.05 -4.51
N LEU A 76 7.48 -8.89 -3.22
CA LEU A 76 7.17 -7.57 -2.66
C LEU A 76 8.36 -6.60 -2.72
N PHE A 77 9.54 -7.02 -2.26
CA PHE A 77 10.66 -6.12 -2.01
C PHE A 77 11.75 -6.15 -3.09
N ASN A 78 11.80 -7.20 -3.91
CA ASN A 78 12.82 -7.41 -4.95
C ASN A 78 14.27 -7.26 -4.42
N ALA A 79 14.55 -7.85 -3.26
CA ALA A 79 15.86 -7.77 -2.61
C ALA A 79 16.98 -8.21 -3.58
N GLY A 80 18.02 -7.37 -3.71
CA GLY A 80 19.12 -7.58 -4.64
C GLY A 80 18.89 -7.05 -6.06
N SER A 81 17.80 -6.32 -6.32
CA SER A 81 17.51 -5.69 -7.62
C SER A 81 16.77 -4.34 -7.44
N TYR A 82 16.37 -3.70 -8.53
CA TYR A 82 15.65 -2.42 -8.52
C TYR A 82 14.26 -2.60 -7.91
N ALA A 83 14.02 -1.95 -6.77
CA ALA A 83 12.78 -2.06 -6.01
C ALA A 83 11.56 -1.54 -6.79
N ASP A 84 11.76 -0.54 -7.64
CA ASP A 84 10.75 0.18 -8.43
C ASP A 84 10.57 -0.39 -9.85
N GLN A 85 11.11 -1.58 -10.14
CA GLN A 85 10.97 -2.23 -11.45
C GLN A 85 10.51 -3.68 -11.32
N VAL A 86 9.76 -4.14 -12.31
CA VAL A 86 9.50 -5.58 -12.50
C VAL A 86 10.70 -6.15 -13.24
N ALA A 87 11.70 -6.59 -12.48
CA ALA A 87 12.96 -7.11 -12.99
C ALA A 87 13.60 -8.06 -11.99
N GLY A 88 14.52 -8.92 -12.45
CA GLY A 88 15.30 -9.81 -11.60
C GLY A 88 14.42 -10.84 -10.87
N PRO A 89 14.71 -11.16 -9.60
CA PRO A 89 14.01 -12.23 -8.89
C PRO A 89 12.49 -12.03 -8.79
N ARG A 90 12.01 -10.79 -8.68
CA ARG A 90 10.57 -10.49 -8.70
C ARG A 90 9.93 -10.94 -10.01
N GLU A 91 10.49 -10.54 -11.15
CA GLU A 91 9.96 -10.91 -12.47
C GLU A 91 9.99 -12.42 -12.68
N GLU A 92 11.10 -13.07 -12.32
CA GLU A 92 11.24 -14.53 -12.36
C GLU A 92 10.14 -15.23 -11.56
N LEU A 93 9.83 -14.76 -10.36
CA LEU A 93 8.82 -15.35 -9.49
C LEU A 93 7.40 -15.04 -9.99
N LEU A 94 7.10 -13.81 -10.41
CA LEU A 94 5.82 -13.45 -11.02
C LEU A 94 5.52 -14.35 -12.23
N ASN A 95 6.54 -14.64 -13.05
CA ASN A 95 6.43 -15.54 -14.20
C ASN A 95 6.30 -17.01 -13.77
N ARG A 96 7.10 -17.47 -12.81
CA ARG A 96 7.06 -18.85 -12.29
C ARG A 96 5.70 -19.22 -11.71
N TYR A 97 5.10 -18.31 -10.95
CA TYR A 97 3.76 -18.50 -10.38
C TYR A 97 2.64 -18.21 -11.39
N GLY A 98 2.97 -17.70 -12.59
CA GLY A 98 2.00 -17.34 -13.61
C GLY A 98 1.02 -16.25 -13.15
N VAL A 99 1.50 -15.28 -12.36
CA VAL A 99 0.64 -14.28 -11.73
C VAL A 99 0.02 -13.39 -12.81
N GLU A 100 -1.31 -13.35 -12.88
CA GLU A 100 -2.10 -12.54 -13.82
C GLU A 100 -2.83 -11.38 -13.12
N VAL A 101 -3.07 -11.53 -11.81
CA VAL A 101 -3.82 -10.57 -10.99
C VAL A 101 -2.99 -10.20 -9.77
N VAL A 102 -2.85 -8.91 -9.46
CA VAL A 102 -2.24 -8.44 -8.21
C VAL A 102 -3.28 -7.64 -7.44
N VAL A 103 -3.57 -8.03 -6.19
CA VAL A 103 -4.42 -7.27 -5.24
C VAL A 103 -3.57 -6.93 -4.03
N MET A 104 -3.33 -5.66 -3.76
CA MET A 104 -2.44 -5.31 -2.64
C MET A 104 -2.76 -3.95 -2.02
N ASN A 105 -2.51 -3.83 -0.72
CA ASN A 105 -2.18 -2.58 -0.05
C ASN A 105 -0.75 -2.16 -0.44
N THR A 106 -0.42 -0.87 -0.31
CA THR A 106 0.93 -0.37 -0.59
C THR A 106 1.83 -0.30 0.61
N MET A 107 1.31 -0.49 1.82
CA MET A 107 2.12 -0.54 3.04
C MET A 107 1.52 -1.41 4.14
N ASP A 108 2.39 -1.95 4.97
CA ASP A 108 1.99 -2.60 6.22
C ASP A 108 1.42 -1.57 7.20
N TYR A 109 0.22 -1.82 7.72
CA TYR A 109 -0.48 -0.87 8.59
C TYR A 109 0.19 -0.71 9.97
N VAL A 110 0.87 -1.74 10.47
CA VAL A 110 1.49 -1.71 11.82
C VAL A 110 2.87 -1.08 11.77
N SER A 111 3.75 -1.64 10.93
CA SER A 111 5.16 -1.25 10.86
C SER A 111 5.38 -0.01 9.99
N GLY A 112 4.42 0.34 9.14
CA GLY A 112 4.56 1.43 8.16
C GLY A 112 5.56 1.12 7.05
N VAL A 113 5.91 -0.16 6.85
CA VAL A 113 6.81 -0.58 5.76
C VAL A 113 6.10 -0.42 4.42
N LEU A 114 6.74 0.32 3.52
CA LEU A 114 6.29 0.50 2.14
C LEU A 114 6.56 -0.76 1.31
N TYR A 115 5.58 -1.20 0.52
CA TYR A 115 5.70 -2.29 -0.44
C TYR A 115 5.96 -1.74 -1.85
N PRO A 116 7.20 -1.80 -2.35
CA PRO A 116 7.56 -1.14 -3.61
C PRO A 116 6.99 -1.83 -4.86
N LEU A 117 6.40 -3.02 -4.73
CA LEU A 117 5.77 -3.74 -5.85
C LEU A 117 4.73 -2.88 -6.59
N ALA A 118 3.86 -2.15 -5.90
CA ALA A 118 2.85 -1.31 -6.56
C ALA A 118 3.49 -0.21 -7.42
N ILE A 119 4.57 0.41 -6.94
CA ILE A 119 5.36 1.39 -7.69
C ILE A 119 5.97 0.72 -8.92
N ALA A 120 6.50 -0.49 -8.78
CA ALA A 120 7.12 -1.24 -9.86
C ALA A 120 6.15 -1.65 -10.97
N LEU A 121 4.95 -2.12 -10.61
CA LEU A 121 3.89 -2.43 -11.57
C LEU A 121 3.39 -1.16 -12.27
N ALA A 122 3.34 -0.04 -11.54
CA ALA A 122 2.94 1.25 -12.07
C ALA A 122 4.05 2.01 -12.82
N ASN A 123 5.30 1.54 -12.76
CA ASN A 123 6.42 2.21 -13.41
C ASN A 123 6.16 2.31 -14.93
N PRO A 124 6.30 3.49 -15.56
CA PRO A 124 6.11 3.66 -17.00
C PRO A 124 6.97 2.77 -17.88
N VAL A 125 8.12 2.28 -17.38
CA VAL A 125 8.97 1.30 -18.07
C VAL A 125 8.26 -0.06 -18.19
N ASN A 126 7.43 -0.41 -17.20
CA ASN A 126 6.60 -1.61 -17.27
C ASN A 126 5.38 -1.37 -18.17
N LYS A 127 5.26 -2.16 -19.25
CA LYS A 127 4.15 -2.12 -20.21
C LYS A 127 3.21 -3.31 -20.11
N GLU A 128 3.51 -4.26 -19.23
CA GLU A 128 2.79 -5.51 -19.10
C GLU A 128 1.64 -5.38 -18.08
N TRP A 129 1.82 -4.59 -17.03
CA TRP A 129 0.84 -4.47 -15.96
C TRP A 129 0.03 -3.18 -16.06
N GLU A 130 -1.29 -3.34 -15.99
CA GLU A 130 -2.26 -2.25 -16.05
C GLU A 130 -3.00 -2.12 -14.73
N LEU A 131 -3.12 -0.88 -14.23
CA LEU A 131 -3.91 -0.57 -13.05
C LEU A 131 -5.38 -0.48 -13.46
N VAL A 132 -6.25 -1.28 -12.85
CA VAL A 132 -7.69 -1.33 -13.21
C VAL A 132 -8.61 -0.91 -12.06
N TYR A 133 -8.09 -0.84 -10.84
CA TYR A 133 -8.84 -0.44 -9.66
C TYR A 133 -7.92 0.22 -8.64
N ASP A 134 -8.40 1.29 -8.00
CA ASP A 134 -7.79 1.89 -6.81
C ASP A 134 -8.85 2.45 -5.87
N ASP A 135 -8.79 2.08 -4.58
CA ASP A 135 -9.52 2.73 -3.49
C ASP A 135 -8.55 3.22 -2.40
N SER A 136 -9.02 3.43 -1.18
CA SER A 136 -8.17 3.85 -0.06
C SER A 136 -7.46 2.69 0.66
N LYS A 137 -7.65 1.43 0.25
CA LYS A 137 -7.17 0.23 0.95
C LYS A 137 -6.41 -0.74 0.06
N SER A 138 -6.68 -0.69 -1.24
CA SER A 138 -6.16 -1.63 -2.21
C SER A 138 -6.05 -1.02 -3.60
N VAL A 139 -5.07 -1.55 -4.34
CA VAL A 139 -4.93 -1.40 -5.79
C VAL A 139 -5.06 -2.77 -6.43
N VAL A 140 -5.61 -2.83 -7.64
CA VAL A 140 -5.65 -4.05 -8.47
C VAL A 140 -4.93 -3.78 -9.78
N PHE A 141 -3.95 -4.63 -10.08
CA PHE A 141 -3.31 -4.70 -11.39
C PHE A 141 -3.67 -6.00 -12.10
N LEU A 142 -3.86 -5.90 -13.42
CA LEU A 142 -3.97 -7.05 -14.30
C LEU A 142 -2.82 -7.03 -15.30
N ARG A 143 -2.22 -8.20 -15.53
CA ARG A 143 -1.19 -8.38 -16.56
C ARG A 143 -1.81 -8.35 -17.96
N HIS A 144 -3.02 -8.89 -18.10
CA HIS A 144 -3.75 -8.86 -19.37
C HIS A 144 -5.23 -8.53 -19.09
N PRO A 145 -5.60 -7.24 -19.01
CA PRO A 145 -6.99 -6.85 -18.79
C PRO A 145 -7.89 -7.41 -19.90
N PRO A 146 -8.94 -8.18 -19.57
CA PRO A 146 -9.91 -8.63 -20.56
C PRO A 146 -10.68 -7.44 -21.16
N PRO A 147 -11.24 -7.58 -22.37
CA PRO A 147 -12.06 -6.55 -22.99
C PRO A 147 -13.21 -6.11 -22.07
N GLY A 148 -13.41 -4.79 -21.94
CA GLY A 148 -14.48 -4.22 -21.12
C GLY A 148 -14.07 -3.82 -19.70
N ILE A 149 -12.88 -4.22 -19.23
CA ILE A 149 -12.32 -3.65 -18.00
C ILE A 149 -11.63 -2.32 -18.31
N ALA A 150 -12.02 -1.27 -17.59
CA ALA A 150 -11.42 0.05 -17.74
C ALA A 150 -9.99 0.07 -17.17
N VAL A 151 -9.02 0.41 -18.01
CA VAL A 151 -7.64 0.67 -17.58
C VAL A 151 -7.54 2.12 -17.10
N LEU A 152 -6.99 2.31 -15.90
CA LEU A 152 -6.84 3.61 -15.28
C LEU A 152 -5.59 4.32 -15.80
N SER A 153 -5.78 5.49 -16.40
CA SER A 153 -4.67 6.33 -16.86
C SER A 153 -3.84 6.90 -15.71
N ASN A 154 -2.58 7.25 -16.01
CA ASN A 154 -1.61 7.76 -15.03
C ASN A 154 -1.43 6.81 -13.84
N LYS A 155 -1.16 5.52 -14.14
CA LYS A 155 -1.03 4.46 -13.13
C LYS A 155 -0.04 4.82 -12.01
N LEU A 156 1.14 5.36 -12.33
CA LEU A 156 2.12 5.78 -11.33
C LEU A 156 1.55 6.88 -10.43
N GLY A 157 1.02 7.96 -10.99
CA GLY A 157 0.43 9.04 -10.20
C GLY A 157 -0.74 8.58 -9.32
N ARG A 158 -1.51 7.58 -9.75
CA ARG A 158 -2.57 6.97 -8.94
C ARG A 158 -2.03 6.16 -7.77
N VAL A 159 -1.01 5.32 -7.98
CA VAL A 159 -0.34 4.58 -6.89
C VAL A 159 0.28 5.53 -5.89
N LEU A 160 0.96 6.57 -6.35
CA LEU A 160 1.57 7.60 -5.50
C LEU A 160 0.52 8.29 -4.61
N ARG A 161 -0.63 8.70 -5.17
CA ARG A 161 -1.74 9.25 -4.37
C ARG A 161 -2.43 8.20 -3.50
N HIS A 162 -2.45 6.94 -3.91
CA HIS A 162 -3.00 5.85 -3.12
C HIS A 162 -2.17 5.65 -1.85
N MET A 163 -0.84 5.67 -1.93
CA MET A 163 0.05 5.56 -0.75
C MET A 163 -0.33 6.58 0.33
N ASP A 164 -0.50 7.84 -0.05
CA ASP A 164 -0.87 8.91 0.88
C ASP A 164 -2.26 8.72 1.48
N ARG A 165 -3.26 8.38 0.65
CA ARG A 165 -4.65 8.12 1.09
C ARG A 165 -4.74 6.90 2.00
N GLU A 166 -4.02 5.84 1.69
CA GLU A 166 -3.97 4.60 2.47
C GLU A 166 -3.38 4.87 3.86
N CYS A 167 -2.24 5.54 3.94
CA CYS A 167 -1.65 5.90 5.23
C CYS A 167 -2.55 6.82 6.06
N THR A 168 -3.17 7.81 5.42
CA THR A 168 -4.12 8.71 6.09
C THR A 168 -5.30 7.91 6.67
N ALA A 169 -5.89 7.02 5.89
CA ALA A 169 -6.99 6.16 6.34
C ALA A 169 -6.55 5.23 7.49
N TYR A 170 -5.33 4.71 7.47
CA TYR A 170 -4.79 3.92 8.60
C TYR A 170 -4.69 4.74 9.88
N ILE A 171 -4.17 5.97 9.81
CA ILE A 171 -4.01 6.82 10.99
C ILE A 171 -5.36 7.32 11.52
N GLU A 172 -6.31 7.63 10.64
CA GLU A 172 -7.68 8.01 11.04
C GLU A 172 -8.39 6.90 11.84
N ASN A 173 -8.14 5.64 11.50
CA ASN A 173 -8.77 4.49 12.17
C ASN A 173 -7.90 3.88 13.29
N SER A 174 -6.59 4.11 13.27
CA SER A 174 -5.61 3.64 14.23
C SER A 174 -4.55 4.73 14.49
N PRO A 175 -4.91 5.80 15.24
CA PRO A 175 -4.04 6.96 15.44
C PRO A 175 -2.74 6.64 16.18
N ASP A 176 -2.71 5.50 16.89
CA ASP A 176 -1.56 4.99 17.62
C ASP A 176 -0.46 4.36 16.76
N THR A 177 -0.70 4.17 15.45
CA THR A 177 0.22 3.52 14.51
C THR A 177 0.61 4.44 13.35
N PRO A 178 1.31 5.59 13.59
CA PRO A 178 1.57 6.59 12.56
C PRO A 178 2.81 6.32 11.70
N LEU A 179 3.40 5.12 11.79
CA LEU A 179 4.71 4.85 11.19
C LEU A 179 4.70 4.93 9.66
N CYS A 180 3.56 4.66 9.01
CA CYS A 180 3.43 4.84 7.57
C CYS A 180 3.74 6.28 7.15
N ALA A 181 3.29 7.27 7.91
CA ALA A 181 3.48 8.69 7.57
C ALA A 181 4.95 9.07 7.70
N ARG A 182 5.67 8.50 8.67
CA ARG A 182 7.13 8.67 8.81
C ARG A 182 7.90 8.05 7.64
N THR A 183 7.43 6.91 7.12
CA THR A 183 8.01 6.26 5.94
C THR A 183 7.76 7.08 4.69
N LEU A 184 6.52 7.51 4.46
CA LEU A 184 6.14 8.33 3.30
C LEU A 184 6.82 9.70 3.31
N ALA A 185 6.94 10.35 4.47
CA ALA A 185 7.69 11.60 4.58
C ALA A 185 9.11 11.46 4.03
N ARG A 186 9.82 10.39 4.42
CA ARG A 186 11.17 10.09 3.94
C ARG A 186 11.19 9.73 2.46
N TYR A 187 10.22 8.95 1.99
CA TYR A 187 10.06 8.62 0.58
C TYR A 187 9.91 9.89 -0.26
N TRP A 188 8.98 10.77 0.08
CA TRP A 188 8.72 12.01 -0.64
C TRP A 188 9.91 12.97 -0.61
N MET A 189 10.56 13.10 0.55
CA MET A 189 11.79 13.89 0.67
C MET A 189 12.89 13.38 -0.26
N SER A 190 13.11 12.06 -0.31
CA SER A 190 14.12 11.47 -1.20
C SER A 190 13.82 11.63 -2.68
N ASN A 191 12.54 11.85 -3.03
CA ASN A 191 12.08 12.14 -4.39
C ASN A 191 11.85 13.63 -4.64
N GLU A 192 12.34 14.50 -3.74
CA GLU A 192 12.24 15.97 -3.83
C GLU A 192 10.80 16.53 -3.88
N VAL A 193 9.82 15.76 -3.42
CA VAL A 193 8.41 16.14 -3.36
C VAL A 193 8.09 16.77 -2.00
N LYS A 194 8.47 18.05 -1.83
CA LYS A 194 8.53 18.71 -0.51
C LYS A 194 7.18 18.88 0.18
N ASP A 195 6.11 19.19 -0.55
CA ASP A 195 4.80 19.46 0.04
C ASP A 195 4.20 18.18 0.65
N GLU A 196 4.28 17.07 -0.09
CA GLU A 196 3.86 15.73 0.34
C GLU A 196 4.75 15.22 1.48
N ALA A 197 6.06 15.46 1.42
CA ALA A 197 6.98 15.14 2.52
C ALA A 197 6.59 15.88 3.81
N ARG A 198 6.30 17.17 3.70
CA ARG A 198 5.87 18.03 4.81
C ARG A 198 4.54 17.55 5.39
N HIS A 199 3.56 17.29 4.54
CA HIS A 199 2.24 16.80 4.95
C HIS A 199 2.37 15.52 5.76
N MET A 200 3.06 14.51 5.23
CA MET A 200 3.24 13.23 5.92
C MET A 200 4.04 13.35 7.21
N LEU A 201 5.04 14.24 7.26
CA LEU A 201 5.83 14.44 8.46
C LEU A 201 5.05 15.12 9.58
N VAL A 202 4.21 16.10 9.24
CA VAL A 202 3.29 16.74 10.18
C VAL A 202 2.27 15.72 10.70
N LEU A 203 1.70 14.91 9.80
CA LEU A 203 0.77 13.84 10.18
C LEU A 203 1.41 12.86 11.17
N TYR A 204 2.65 12.42 10.92
CA TYR A 204 3.41 11.58 11.84
C TYR A 204 3.64 12.24 13.21
N LEU A 205 4.19 13.46 13.23
CA LEU A 205 4.54 14.16 14.47
C LEU A 205 3.32 14.48 15.35
N SER A 206 2.15 14.68 14.75
CA SER A 206 0.89 14.89 15.50
C SER A 206 0.40 13.66 16.27
N HIS A 207 0.89 12.47 15.91
CA HIS A 207 0.49 11.18 16.50
C HIS A 207 1.65 10.42 17.16
N ALA A 208 2.88 10.94 17.08
CA ALA A 208 4.06 10.28 17.62
C ALA A 208 3.96 10.16 19.15
N ARG A 209 4.17 8.95 19.68
CA ARG A 209 4.09 8.67 21.13
C ARG A 209 5.18 9.33 21.97
N GLY A 210 6.23 9.86 21.33
CA GLY A 210 7.35 10.49 21.99
C GLY A 210 8.16 11.34 21.03
N ARG A 211 9.14 12.05 21.57
CA ARG A 211 10.00 12.94 20.80
C ARG A 211 10.82 12.16 19.76
N ASP A 212 10.76 12.61 18.51
CA ASP A 212 11.56 12.07 17.40
C ASP A 212 12.39 13.21 16.79
N GLU A 213 13.58 13.46 17.36
CA GLU A 213 14.44 14.56 16.92
C GLU A 213 14.81 14.50 15.43
N PRO A 214 15.11 13.32 14.84
CA PRO A 214 15.27 13.21 13.39
C PRO A 214 14.08 13.75 12.59
N ALA A 215 12.85 13.40 12.96
CA ALA A 215 11.65 13.89 12.29
C ALA A 215 11.45 15.39 12.49
N GLU A 216 11.71 15.91 13.70
CA GLU A 216 11.64 17.36 13.98
C GLU A 216 12.66 18.17 13.15
N ARG A 217 13.89 17.66 12.99
CA ARG A 217 14.92 18.30 12.15
C ARG A 217 14.51 18.30 10.68
N MET A 218 14.00 17.18 10.19
CA MET A 218 13.52 17.06 8.82
C MET A 218 12.38 18.07 8.53
N LEU A 219 11.49 18.31 9.49
CA LEU A 219 10.43 19.31 9.33
C LEU A 219 11.00 20.73 9.24
N LYS A 220 11.97 21.06 10.11
CA LYS A 220 12.67 22.35 10.06
C LYS A 220 13.40 22.57 8.73
N GLU A 221 14.01 21.53 8.16
CA GLU A 221 14.65 21.60 6.84
C GLU A 221 13.64 21.90 5.72
N LEU A 222 12.46 21.29 5.77
CA LEU A 222 11.36 21.59 4.84
C LEU A 222 10.83 23.03 5.00
N ASP A 223 10.83 23.55 6.23
CA ASP A 223 10.38 24.92 6.55
C ASP A 223 11.38 25.99 6.14
N ALA A 224 12.68 25.68 6.14
CA ALA A 224 13.74 26.67 5.95
C ALA A 224 13.81 27.24 4.52
N GLY A 225 13.03 26.74 3.55
CA GLY A 225 13.07 27.16 2.15
C GLY A 225 14.42 26.84 1.48
N PRO A 226 14.58 27.09 0.17
CA PRO A 226 15.91 26.99 -0.45
C PRO A 226 16.85 28.03 0.18
N PRO A 227 18.14 27.69 0.42
CA PRO A 227 19.10 28.70 0.86
C PRO A 227 19.13 29.84 -0.16
N PHE A 228 19.14 31.09 0.33
CA PHE A 228 19.25 32.27 -0.53
C PHE A 228 20.43 32.09 -1.48
N SER A 229 20.15 31.89 -2.78
CA SER A 229 21.20 31.95 -3.79
C SER A 229 21.65 33.40 -3.86
N ASN A 230 22.82 33.71 -3.30
CA ASN A 230 23.50 34.95 -3.61
C ASN A 230 23.85 34.94 -5.10
N ARG A 231 22.96 35.49 -5.94
CA ARG A 231 23.31 35.88 -7.30
C ARG A 231 24.31 37.03 -7.18
N ARG A 232 25.57 36.76 -7.47
CA ARG A 232 26.54 37.78 -7.89
C ARG A 232 26.56 37.82 -9.40
#